data_AF-A0A2W7UE26-F1
#
_entry.id   AF-A0A2W7UE26-F1
#
_cell.length_a   1.000
_cell.length_b   1.000
_cell.length_c   1.000
_cell.angle_alpha   90.00
_cell.angle_beta   90.00
_cell.angle_gamma   90.00
#
_symmetry.space_group_name_H-M   'P 1'
#
loop_
_entity.id
_entity.type
_entity.pdbx_description
1 polymer ?
#
loop_
_entity_poly.entity_id
_entity_poly.type
_entity_poly.pdbx_seq_one_letter_code
_entity_poly.pdbx_strand_id
1 'polypeptide(L)'
;NGSGKPVSVDITAHPAPDRIQVSTLPDGVETYGVWGLSLPSLRRRLFRCVSVRENTDGTFAITAVQHVPEKEAIVDNGAHFDGDQSGTVNGVTP
;
A
#
# COMPACT_ATOMS: atom_id res chain seq x y z
N ASN A 1 13.01 -15.66 -1.58
CA ASN A 1 14.08 -14.66 -1.36
C ASN A 1 13.62 -13.61 -0.36
N GLY A 2 13.86 -13.84 0.93
CA GLY A 2 13.39 -13.03 2.06
C GLY A 2 14.06 -11.67 2.23
N SER A 3 14.26 -10.93 1.14
CA SER A 3 14.83 -9.57 1.19
C SER A 3 13.82 -8.50 1.62
N GLY A 4 12.54 -8.87 1.79
CA GLY A 4 11.45 -7.95 2.15
C GLY A 4 11.15 -6.89 1.09
N LYS A 5 11.78 -6.96 -0.10
CA LYS A 5 11.56 -6.00 -1.17
C LYS A 5 10.32 -6.38 -1.99
N PRO A 6 9.38 -5.45 -2.21
CA PRO A 6 8.23 -5.71 -3.05
C PRO A 6 8.66 -5.97 -4.50
N VAL A 7 8.05 -6.97 -5.14
CA VAL A 7 8.20 -7.24 -6.57
C VAL A 7 7.01 -6.63 -7.30
N SER A 8 7.29 -5.78 -8.29
CA SER A 8 6.26 -5.13 -9.11
C SER A 8 6.36 -5.62 -10.54
N VAL A 9 5.21 -5.93 -11.15
CA VAL A 9 5.08 -6.29 -12.57
C VAL A 9 3.98 -5.46 -13.21
N ASP A 10 4.14 -5.17 -14.49
CA ASP A 10 3.16 -4.38 -15.24
C ASP A 10 1.97 -5.23 -15.65
N ILE A 11 0.76 -4.66 -15.58
CA ILE A 11 -0.46 -5.26 -16.11
C ILE A 11 -0.58 -4.88 -17.58
N THR A 12 -0.68 -5.86 -18.46
CA THR A 12 -0.75 -5.66 -19.92
C THR A 12 -2.17 -5.71 -20.45
N ALA A 13 -3.09 -6.42 -19.78
CA ALA A 13 -4.49 -6.52 -20.19
C ALA A 13 -5.41 -6.98 -19.03
N HIS A 14 -6.72 -6.75 -19.20
CA HIS A 14 -7.79 -7.25 -18.34
C HIS A 14 -8.83 -8.02 -19.19
N PRO A 15 -8.56 -9.29 -19.55
CA PRO A 15 -9.39 -10.05 -20.50
C PRO A 15 -10.78 -10.46 -19.97
N ALA A 16 -10.97 -10.56 -18.66
CA ALA A 16 -12.25 -10.87 -18.03
C ALA A 16 -12.31 -10.23 -16.63
N PRO A 17 -13.48 -9.91 -16.06
CA PRO A 17 -13.59 -9.20 -14.77
C PRO A 17 -12.72 -9.76 -13.63
N ASP A 18 -12.55 -11.08 -13.59
CA ASP A 18 -11.79 -11.86 -12.59
C ASP A 18 -10.35 -12.20 -13.01
N ARG A 19 -9.85 -11.71 -14.16
CA ARG A 19 -8.56 -12.11 -14.74
C ARG A 19 -7.75 -10.93 -15.23
N ILE A 20 -6.52 -10.82 -14.76
CA ILE A 20 -5.52 -9.87 -15.29
C ILE A 20 -4.40 -10.61 -16.01
N GLN A 21 -3.82 -9.98 -17.02
CA GLN A 21 -2.58 -10.42 -17.66
C GLN A 21 -1.44 -9.52 -17.21
N VAL A 22 -0.34 -10.13 -16.76
CA VAL A 22 0.88 -9.44 -16.34
C VAL A 22 2.01 -9.69 -17.33
N SER A 23 2.98 -8.78 -17.38
CA SER A 23 4.13 -8.86 -18.30
C SER A 23 5.02 -10.07 -18.03
N THR A 24 5.15 -10.49 -16.77
CA THR A 24 5.89 -11.67 -16.33
C THR A 24 5.30 -12.17 -15.01
N LEU A 25 5.29 -13.49 -14.80
CA LEU A 25 4.84 -14.07 -13.54
C LEU A 25 5.88 -13.76 -12.44
N PRO A 26 5.50 -13.09 -11.33
CA PRO A 26 6.43 -12.84 -10.22
C PRO A 26 6.83 -14.13 -9.51
N ASP A 27 8.09 -14.23 -9.10
CA ASP A 27 8.55 -15.31 -8.23
C ASP A 27 7.82 -15.28 -6.88
N GLY A 28 7.39 -16.45 -6.40
CA GLY A 28 6.71 -16.58 -5.11
C GLY A 28 5.23 -16.17 -5.11
N VAL A 29 4.61 -16.05 -6.27
CA VAL A 29 3.15 -15.97 -6.36
C VAL A 29 2.52 -17.30 -5.94
N GLU A 30 1.57 -17.25 -5.02
CA GLU A 30 0.89 -18.41 -4.48
C GLU A 30 -0.63 -18.20 -4.47
N THR A 31 -1.39 -19.29 -4.48
CA THR A 31 -2.85 -19.21 -4.31
C THR A 31 -3.16 -18.57 -2.96
N TYR A 32 -4.07 -17.59 -2.95
CA TYR A 32 -4.39 -16.76 -1.78
C TYR A 32 -3.22 -15.88 -1.27
N GLY A 33 -2.14 -15.76 -2.06
CA GLY A 33 -1.06 -14.83 -1.78
C GLY A 33 -1.54 -13.37 -1.77
N VAL A 34 -0.92 -12.54 -0.94
CA VAL A 34 -1.26 -11.12 -0.82
C VAL A 34 -0.56 -10.33 -1.92
N TRP A 35 -1.33 -9.52 -2.64
CA TRP A 35 -0.84 -8.61 -3.68
C TRP A 35 -1.58 -7.28 -3.60
N GLY A 36 -1.08 -6.27 -4.31
CA GLY A 36 -1.70 -4.95 -4.38
C GLY A 36 -1.55 -4.30 -5.76
N LEU A 37 -2.49 -3.43 -6.11
CA LEU A 37 -2.43 -2.63 -7.35
C LEU A 37 -1.76 -1.29 -7.10
N SER A 38 -0.78 -0.96 -7.92
CA SER A 38 -0.17 0.38 -7.94
C SER A 38 -0.63 1.12 -9.19
N LEU A 39 -1.53 2.08 -9.01
CA LEU A 39 -2.01 2.96 -10.07
C LEU A 39 -1.23 4.29 -10.01
N PRO A 40 -0.57 4.74 -11.10
CA PRO A 40 0.19 6.00 -11.10
C PRO A 40 -0.66 7.22 -10.74
N SER A 41 -1.95 7.19 -11.10
CA SER A 41 -2.94 8.23 -10.79
C SER A 41 -3.49 8.15 -9.37
N LEU A 42 -3.33 7.01 -8.70
CA LEU A 42 -3.77 6.82 -7.32
C LEU A 42 -2.71 7.42 -6.40
N ARG A 43 -2.85 8.70 -6.10
CA ARG A 43 -1.99 9.36 -5.11
C ARG A 43 -2.10 8.61 -3.79
N ARG A 44 -0.99 8.02 -3.38
CA ARG A 44 -0.81 7.50 -2.03
C ARG A 44 -1.15 8.67 -1.08
N ARG A 45 -2.09 8.44 -0.16
CA ARG A 45 -2.41 9.28 1.01
C ARG A 45 -3.43 10.42 0.88
N LEU A 46 -4.26 10.51 -0.17
CA LEU A 46 -5.40 11.43 -0.10
C LEU A 46 -6.54 10.89 0.78
N PHE A 47 -6.82 9.58 0.70
CA PHE A 47 -7.95 8.98 1.40
C PHE A 47 -7.58 7.61 1.98
N ARG A 48 -8.09 7.31 3.18
CA ARG A 48 -8.15 5.96 3.73
C ARG A 48 -9.49 5.35 3.36
N CYS A 49 -9.48 4.26 2.59
CA CYS A 49 -10.69 3.50 2.28
C CYS A 49 -11.31 2.95 3.57
N VAL A 50 -12.63 3.16 3.74
CA VAL A 50 -13.43 2.65 4.87
C VAL A 50 -14.29 1.48 4.42
N SER A 51 -14.85 1.54 3.22
CA SER A 51 -15.65 0.45 2.66
C SER A 51 -15.64 0.46 1.14
N VAL A 52 -15.70 -0.74 0.57
CA VAL A 52 -15.92 -0.97 -0.86
C VAL A 52 -17.25 -1.70 -1.01
N ARG A 53 -18.11 -1.21 -1.90
CA ARG A 53 -19.36 -1.85 -2.29
C ARG A 53 -19.31 -2.15 -3.78
N GLU A 54 -19.66 -3.36 -4.14
CA GLU A 54 -19.92 -3.75 -5.52
C GLU A 54 -21.37 -3.46 -5.89
N ASN A 55 -21.56 -2.82 -7.04
CA ASN A 55 -22.89 -2.51 -7.59
C ASN A 55 -23.25 -3.54 -8.68
N THR A 56 -24.55 -3.70 -8.94
CA THR A 56 -25.06 -4.62 -9.97
C THR A 56 -24.75 -4.22 -11.41
N ASP A 57 -24.26 -2.99 -11.63
CA ASP A 57 -23.89 -2.46 -12.93
C ASP A 57 -22.40 -2.64 -13.28
N GLY A 58 -21.66 -3.41 -12.46
CA GLY A 58 -20.23 -3.65 -12.66
C GLY A 58 -19.34 -2.49 -12.21
N THR A 59 -19.90 -1.49 -11.53
CA THR A 59 -19.13 -0.42 -10.88
C THR A 59 -18.88 -0.71 -9.40
N PHE A 60 -17.85 -0.08 -8.85
CA PHE A 60 -17.54 -0.15 -7.42
C PHE A 60 -17.70 1.22 -6.78
N ALA A 61 -18.44 1.28 -5.67
CA ALA A 61 -18.54 2.45 -4.83
C ALA A 61 -17.52 2.35 -3.68
N ILE A 62 -16.65 3.36 -3.55
CA ILE A 62 -15.64 3.44 -2.49
C ILE A 62 -15.99 4.58 -1.56
N THR A 63 -16.20 4.28 -0.27
CA THR A 63 -16.31 5.30 0.79
C THR A 63 -14.97 5.42 1.48
N ALA A 64 -14.42 6.62 1.53
CA ALA A 64 -13.09 6.86 2.08
C ALA A 64 -13.04 8.17 2.89
N VAL A 65 -12.21 8.19 3.94
CA VAL A 65 -11.98 9.37 4.78
C VAL A 65 -10.73 10.08 4.27
N GLN A 66 -10.83 11.38 4.05
CA GLN A 66 -9.70 12.19 3.63
C GLN A 66 -8.72 12.35 4.80
N HIS A 67 -7.43 12.19 4.52
CA HIS A 67 -6.39 12.54 5.48
C HIS A 67 -6.31 14.06 5.64
N VAL A 68 -6.01 14.55 6.86
CA VAL A 68 -5.82 15.98 7.14
C VAL A 68 -4.49 16.43 6.52
N PRO A 69 -4.47 17.38 5.57
CA PRO A 69 -3.26 17.79 4.85
C PRO A 69 -2.11 18.24 5.77
N GLU A 70 -2.42 18.91 6.88
CA GLU A 70 -1.44 19.43 7.83
C GLU A 70 -0.73 18.32 8.61
N LYS A 71 -1.43 17.21 8.88
CA LYS A 71 -0.84 16.05 9.56
C LYS A 71 0.17 15.33 8.67
N GLU A 72 -0.10 15.25 7.37
CA GLU A 72 0.78 14.61 6.39
C GLU A 72 2.14 15.29 6.31
N ALA A 73 2.21 16.63 6.35
CA ALA A 73 3.48 17.36 6.32
C ALA A 73 4.39 17.04 7.52
N ILE A 74 3.82 16.74 8.68
CA ILE A 74 4.57 16.37 9.89
C ILE A 74 5.01 14.89 9.83
N VAL A 75 4.12 14.01 9.33
CA VAL A 75 4.40 12.57 9.20
C VAL A 75 5.43 12.30 8.10
N ASP A 76 5.41 13.05 7.00
CA ASP A 76 6.34 12.89 5.87
C ASP A 76 7.75 13.41 6.14
N ASN A 77 7.87 14.44 6.96
CA ASN A 77 9.18 14.93 7.39
C ASN A 77 9.84 14.00 8.41
N GLY A 78 9.07 13.15 9.09
CA GLY A 78 9.56 12.26 10.15
C GLY A 78 10.14 13.04 11.33
N ALA A 79 10.51 12.33 12.39
CA ALA A 79 11.36 12.88 13.43
C ALA A 79 12.83 12.64 13.01
N HIS A 80 13.59 13.72 12.81
CA HIS A 80 15.05 13.62 12.73
C HIS A 80 15.59 13.56 14.15
N PHE A 81 16.06 12.40 14.57
CA PHE A 81 16.80 12.27 15.82
C PHE A 81 18.28 12.48 15.48
N ASP A 82 18.81 13.67 15.74
CA ASP A 82 20.25 13.90 15.67
C ASP A 82 20.95 12.92 16.62
N GLY A 83 21.84 12.11 16.06
CA GLY A 83 22.47 10.95 16.72
C GLY A 83 23.45 11.26 17.85
N ASP A 84 23.36 12.42 18.50
CA ASP A 84 24.30 12.87 19.54
C ASP A 84 23.65 13.03 20.92
N GLN A 85 22.68 12.17 21.25
CA GLN A 85 22.40 11.87 22.65
C GLN A 85 22.58 10.39 22.93
N SER A 86 23.84 10.07 23.28
CA SER A 86 24.19 8.98 24.18
C SER A 86 23.25 9.00 25.39
N GLY A 87 22.26 8.12 25.38
CA GLY A 87 21.29 7.93 26.45
C GLY A 87 20.91 6.46 26.48
N THR A 88 21.58 5.70 27.33
CA THR A 88 21.34 4.28 27.60
C THR A 88 19.88 4.04 27.97
N VAL A 89 19.09 3.46 27.07
CA VAL A 89 17.72 3.02 27.37
C VAL A 89 17.75 1.60 27.95
N ASN A 90 17.82 1.51 29.27
CA ASN A 90 17.39 0.31 29.99
C ASN A 90 15.87 0.26 29.97
N GLY A 91 15.28 -0.56 29.10
CA GLY A 91 13.85 -0.81 29.04
C GLY A 91 13.55 -2.30 28.90
N VAL A 92 13.20 -2.95 30.00
CA VAL A 92 12.72 -4.33 30.05
C VAL A 92 11.29 -4.39 29.48
N THR A 93 11.05 -5.33 28.56
CA THR A 93 9.72 -5.63 28.02
C THR A 93 9.00 -6.59 29.00
N PRO A 94 7.72 -6.35 29.38
CA PRO A 94 6.95 -7.30 30.18
C PRO A 94 6.56 -8.55 29.39
#